data_AF-A0A7V8FIA5-F1
#
_entry.id   AF-A0A7V8FIA5-F1
#
_cell.length_a   1.000
_cell.length_b   1.000
_cell.length_c   1.000
_cell.angle_alpha   90.00
_cell.angle_beta   90.00
_cell.angle_gamma   90.00
#
_symmetry.space_group_name_H-M   'P 1'
#
loop_
_entity.id
_entity.type
_entity.pdbx_description
1 polymer ?
#
loop_
_entity_poly.entity_id
_entity_poly.type
_entity_poly.pdbx_seq_one_letter_code
_entity_poly.pdbx_strand_id
1 'polypeptide(L)' 'MLRVAQGNAAMAVNGPADAITFDGCGRRRAAGDQVLVLNPATCKAGEPRRTLTVNLSGQVRVKRDECS' A
#
# COMPACT_ATOMS: atom_id res chain seq x y z
N MET A 1 -0.43 6.73 -18.31
CA MET A 1 0.05 5.33 -18.38
C MET A 1 0.14 4.79 -16.96
N LEU A 2 -0.62 3.72 -16.67
CA LEU A 2 -0.42 2.95 -15.45
C LEU A 2 0.93 2.22 -15.55
N ARG A 3 1.78 2.38 -14.54
CA ARG A 3 3.06 1.66 -14.45
C ARG A 3 2.88 0.50 -13.48
N VAL A 4 3.18 -0.70 -13.94
CA VAL A 4 3.16 -1.92 -13.12
C VAL A 4 4.60 -2.43 -13.03
N ALA A 5 5.03 -2.77 -11.82
CA ALA A 5 6.28 -3.44 -11.56
C ALA A 5 5.99 -4.65 -10.67
N GLN A 6 6.68 -5.77 -10.92
CA GLN A 6 6.56 -6.95 -10.08
C GLN A 6 7.24 -6.68 -8.74
N GLY A 7 6.54 -6.96 -7.63
CA GLY A 7 7.09 -6.83 -6.28
C GLY A 7 8.07 -7.95 -5.93
N ASN A 8 8.83 -7.77 -4.85
CA ASN A 8 9.68 -8.82 -4.29
C ASN A 8 8.80 -9.88 -3.60
N ALA A 9 8.96 -11.16 -3.99
CA ALA A 9 8.20 -12.28 -3.43
C ALA A 9 8.40 -12.49 -1.92
N ALA A 10 9.49 -11.97 -1.33
CA ALA A 10 9.74 -11.99 0.10
C ALA A 10 8.98 -10.91 0.89
N MET A 11 8.08 -10.15 0.25
CA MET A 11 7.25 -9.13 0.89
C MET A 11 5.84 -9.67 1.14
N ALA A 12 5.29 -9.37 2.32
CA ALA A 12 3.88 -9.52 2.63
C ALA A 12 3.15 -8.18 2.47
N VAL A 13 1.88 -8.26 2.08
CA VAL A 13 0.97 -7.12 2.01
C VAL A 13 -0.20 -7.40 2.94
N ASN A 14 -0.39 -6.55 3.95
CA ASN A 14 -1.46 -6.66 4.92
C ASN A 14 -2.42 -5.48 4.73
N GLY A 15 -3.73 -5.75 4.70
CA GLY A 15 -4.76 -4.74 4.52
C GLY A 15 -6.02 -5.34 3.91
N PRO A 16 -6.99 -4.51 3.51
CA PRO A 16 -8.22 -4.98 2.86
C PRO A 16 -7.90 -5.73 1.56
N ALA A 17 -8.61 -6.83 1.32
CA ALA A 17 -8.52 -7.60 0.08
C ALA A 17 -9.16 -6.88 -1.12
N ASP A 18 -9.91 -5.80 -0.88
CA ASP A 18 -10.57 -5.02 -1.90
C ASP A 18 -9.55 -4.37 -2.86
N ALA A 19 -9.86 -4.45 -4.15
CA ALA A 19 -9.03 -3.81 -5.17
C ALA A 19 -9.00 -2.28 -5.00
N ILE A 20 -7.81 -1.70 -5.13
CA ILE A 20 -7.68 -0.25 -5.28
C ILE A 20 -8.10 0.11 -6.71
N THR A 21 -9.23 0.81 -6.83
CA THR A 21 -9.76 1.25 -8.13
C THR A 21 -9.85 2.76 -8.22
N PHE A 22 -9.60 3.29 -9.42
CA PHE A 22 -9.62 4.72 -9.72
C PHE A 22 -10.64 5.06 -10.82
N ASP A 23 -11.10 6.31 -10.84
CA ASP A 23 -11.88 6.88 -11.95
C ASP A 23 -10.97 7.44 -13.06
N GLY A 24 -11.57 8.01 -14.11
CA GLY A 24 -10.82 8.62 -15.22
C GLY A 24 -10.02 9.86 -14.83
N CYS A 25 -10.28 10.44 -13.65
CA CYS A 25 -9.55 11.58 -13.10
C CYS A 25 -8.45 11.15 -12.11
N GLY A 26 -8.28 9.85 -11.87
CA GLY A 26 -7.30 9.30 -10.94
C GLY A 26 -7.73 9.32 -9.47
N ARG A 27 -9.00 9.64 -9.16
CA ARG A 27 -9.52 9.60 -7.78
C ARG A 27 -9.91 8.17 -7.41
N ARG A 28 -9.85 7.80 -6.12
CA ARG A 28 -10.37 6.49 -5.68
C ARG A 28 -11.88 6.44 -5.92
N ARG A 29 -12.37 5.26 -6.34
CA ARG A 29 -13.82 5.03 -6.46
C ARG A 29 -14.49 4.79 -5.11
N ALA A 30 -13.80 4.12 -4.19
CA ALA A 30 -14.29 3.94 -2.83
C ALA A 30 -14.16 5.26 -2.04
N ALA A 31 -15.18 5.61 -1.26
CA ALA A 31 -15.24 6.87 -0.52
C ALA A 31 -14.20 6.97 0.61
N GLY A 32 -13.73 5.84 1.14
CA GLY A 32 -12.77 5.77 2.23
C GLY A 32 -11.31 5.62 1.76
N ASP A 33 -10.41 6.09 2.62
CA ASP A 33 -8.99 5.78 2.54
C ASP A 33 -8.79 4.26 2.66
N GLN A 34 -7.84 3.72 1.91
CA GLN A 34 -7.38 2.34 2.07
C GLN A 34 -5.95 2.35 2.55
N VAL A 35 -5.74 1.60 3.62
CA VAL A 35 -4.44 1.43 4.25
C VAL A 35 -3.91 0.05 3.90
N LEU A 36 -2.71 0.02 3.34
CA LEU A 36 -1.94 -1.20 3.12
C LEU A 36 -0.64 -1.11 3.91
N VAL A 37 -0.22 -2.23 4.47
CA VAL A 37 1.07 -2.37 5.12
C VAL A 37 1.91 -3.28 4.25
N LEU A 38 3.09 -2.81 3.88
CA LEU A 38 4.13 -3.63 3.27
C LEU A 38 5.18 -3.94 4.33
N ASN A 39 5.48 -5.22 4.51
CA ASN A 39 6.53 -5.69 5.40
C ASN A 39 7.26 -6.87 4.76
N PRO A 40 8.50 -7.15 5.17
CA PRO A 40 9.13 -8.42 4.88
C PRO A 40 8.27 -9.56 5.41
N ALA A 41 8.27 -10.70 4.72
CA ALA A 41 7.45 -11.86 5.09
C ALA A 41 7.73 -12.34 6.52
N THR A 42 8.98 -12.24 6.98
CA THR A 42 9.38 -12.59 8.36
C THR A 42 9.29 -11.43 9.34
N CYS A 43 9.30 -10.18 8.87
CA CYS A 43 9.22 -8.93 9.64
C CYS A 43 9.97 -8.96 10.98
N LYS A 44 11.29 -9.18 10.94
CA LYS A 44 12.13 -9.21 12.15
C LYS A 44 12.31 -7.79 12.70
N ALA A 45 12.48 -7.66 14.02
CA ALA A 45 12.70 -6.37 14.68
C ALA A 45 13.79 -5.53 13.98
N GLY A 46 13.48 -4.26 13.70
CA GLY A 46 14.35 -3.33 12.98
C GLY A 46 14.32 -3.44 11.46
N GLU A 47 13.67 -4.46 10.87
CA GLU A 47 13.51 -4.52 9.41
C GLU A 47 12.55 -3.43 8.90
N PRO A 48 12.78 -2.85 7.71
CA PRO A 48 11.98 -1.75 7.22
C PRO A 48 10.55 -2.18 6.88
N ARG A 49 9.58 -1.44 7.40
CA ARG A 49 8.16 -1.56 7.09
C ARG A 49 7.64 -0.27 6.45
N ARG A 50 6.61 -0.38 5.63
CA ARG A 50 5.93 0.77 5.02
C ARG A 50 4.43 0.68 5.24
N THR A 51 3.81 1.80 5.59
CA THR A 51 2.36 1.94 5.59
C THR A 51 1.99 2.87 4.45
N LEU A 52 1.22 2.34 3.50
CA LEU A 52 0.66 3.05 2.37
C LEU A 52 -0.76 3.48 2.73
N THR A 53 -1.09 4.73 2.50
CA THR A 53 -2.47 5.23 2.56
C THR A 53 -2.83 5.78 1.20
N VAL A 54 -3.82 5.17 0.55
CA VAL A 54 -4.41 5.70 -0.68
C VAL A 54 -5.69 6.42 -0.30
N ASN A 55 -5.72 7.73 -0.49
CA ASN A 55 -6.86 8.56 -0.09
C ASN A 55 -7.86 8.76 -1.23
N LEU A 56 -9.00 9.41 -0.91
CA LEU A 56 -10.06 9.67 -1.89
C LEU A 56 -9.59 10.38 -3.16
N SER A 57 -8.64 11.33 -3.06
CA SER A 57 -8.11 12.04 -4.23
C SER A 57 -7.16 11.21 -5.09
N GLY A 58 -6.89 9.96 -4.68
CA GLY A 58 -5.99 9.04 -5.37
C GLY A 58 -4.52 9.23 -5.02
N GLN A 59 -4.21 10.10 -4.06
CA GLN A 59 -2.84 10.29 -3.59
C GLN A 59 -2.42 9.09 -2.74
N VAL A 60 -1.18 8.65 -2.95
CA VAL A 60 -0.54 7.62 -2.13
C VAL A 60 0.43 8.29 -1.17
N ARG A 61 0.20 8.14 0.12
CA ARG A 61 1.12 8.55 1.18
C ARG A 61 1.86 7.34 1.70
N VAL A 62 3.16 7.49 1.96
CA VAL A 62 4.02 6.42 2.47
C VAL A 62 4.57 6.84 3.83
N LYS A 63 4.20 6.12 4.87
CA LYS A 63 4.87 6.19 6.17
C LYS A 63 5.96 5.13 6.23
N ARG A 64 7.12 5.54 6.74
CA ARG A 64 8.28 4.68 6.97
C ARG A 64 8.32 4.31 8.45
N ASP A 65 8.36 3.01 8.72
CA ASP A 65 8.49 2.46 10.07
C ASP A 65 9.45 1.26 10.01
N GLU A 66 9.62 0.61 11.15
CA GLU A 66 10.35 -0.65 11.30
C GLU A 66 9.41 -1.72 11.88
N CYS A 67 9.73 -2.98 11.64
CA CYS A 67 9.13 -4.11 12.33
C CYS A 67 9.54 -4.08 13.81
N SER A 68 8.61 -4.45 14.70
CA SER A 68 8.78 -4.50 16.16
C SER A 68 9.05 -5.91 16.64
#